data_AF-I2H3W1-F1
#
_entry.id   AF-I2H3W1-F1
#
_cell.length_a   1.000
_cell.length_b   1.000
_cell.length_c   1.000
_cell.angle_alpha   90.00
_cell.angle_beta   90.00
_cell.angle_gamma   90.00
#
_symmetry.space_group_name_H-M   'P 1'
#
loop_
_entity.id
_entity.type
_entity.pdbx_description
1 polymer ?
#
loop_
_entity_poly.entity_id
_entity_poly.type
_entity_poly.pdbx_seq_one_letter_code
_entity_poly.pdbx_strand_id
1 'polypeptide(L)'
;MLTFSHGLTRFINHNIVYRPSISRLLKLKFKRQIFVLSKMSVTNKNAEIAKRPLPTETNPVVETPITKKAKKIKTKKYKAKKVDPTSPLGVFQFEIAELLKEQGIKEADTINDITAILNDASSDGQVKEAYHRKVNDVKVLKLTSSGDGLAIIDNPVESDKKQVVIIPFGLPGDIVHIRVFKTHPNYVESDLLDVNAKSDIRRDDLINCKYFGKCSGSQYQNLTYETQLKLKQDTVSNAYKFFAPRLIEKKILPEVGTTIGSPLQYEYRTKLTPHFDIPRRIKKAGELKERPPLGFGQKGRPTWRKETLHEGGNASTLDIEEYTIGTSIINKGLKNERRKFEKEFNTYKKGATILLRENTIVMDKDSTEEQIKERLKNEEGSRDKDGNISYEVHMSNDGDKKLIKTCVTQPRQIVNEYVNGYSFQFSAGEFFQNNNSILPIVTKYVRDNLQLPEGEHNYLVDAYCGSGLFSICSSEGVDKVVGVEISADSVKFARINSELNKIANCKFIVGKAEKLFEEIDLPNDRTSVILDPPRKGCDELFLKQLSEFNPAKIVYISCNVHSQARDLEYFLLNTLNGKNYKIESLRGFDFFPQTHHVESVCVLSRV
;
A
#
# COMPACT_ATOMS: atom_id res chain seq x y z
N MET A 1 65.43 43.29 10.88
CA MET A 1 66.02 43.84 9.62
C MET A 1 64.96 43.64 8.54
N LEU A 2 64.31 44.70 8.04
CA LEU A 2 64.79 45.61 6.97
C LEU A 2 64.94 44.83 5.63
N THR A 3 64.30 45.18 4.50
CA THR A 3 63.29 46.23 4.17
C THR A 3 62.77 46.02 2.73
N PHE A 4 61.45 46.16 2.48
CA PHE A 4 60.79 46.77 1.28
C PHE A 4 61.16 46.31 -0.17
N SER A 5 60.33 46.38 -1.22
CA SER A 5 58.97 46.89 -1.53
C SER A 5 58.37 46.04 -2.70
N HIS A 6 57.25 46.28 -3.40
CA HIS A 6 56.21 47.34 -3.48
C HIS A 6 54.93 46.74 -4.14
N GLY A 7 53.86 47.53 -4.37
CA GLY A 7 52.78 47.24 -5.34
C GLY A 7 51.53 46.51 -4.79
N LEU A 8 50.63 47.16 -4.02
CA LEU A 8 49.41 47.88 -4.46
C LEU A 8 48.41 47.03 -5.30
N THR A 9 47.09 46.93 -5.01
CA THR A 9 46.19 47.65 -4.06
C THR A 9 44.99 46.79 -3.62
N ARG A 10 44.34 47.15 -2.50
CA ARG A 10 43.11 46.56 -1.89
C ARG A 10 41.81 46.82 -2.66
N PHE A 11 40.74 46.05 -2.36
CA PHE A 11 39.38 46.46 -1.87
C PHE A 11 38.51 45.18 -1.79
N ILE A 12 38.19 44.58 -0.62
CA ILE A 12 37.24 44.94 0.47
C ILE A 12 35.74 44.90 0.11
N ASN A 13 35.10 43.79 0.53
CA ASN A 13 33.77 43.55 1.10
C ASN A 13 32.46 44.29 0.69
N HIS A 14 31.42 43.44 0.67
CA HIS A 14 30.02 43.60 1.10
C HIS A 14 28.91 44.11 0.15
N ASN A 15 27.94 43.19 -0.02
CA ASN A 15 26.49 43.35 0.18
C ASN A 15 25.52 43.60 -1.00
N ILE A 16 24.46 42.76 -0.96
CA ILE A 16 23.06 43.00 -1.32
C ILE A 16 22.60 42.77 -2.78
N VAL A 17 21.91 41.63 -2.95
CA VAL A 17 20.65 41.39 -3.68
C VAL A 17 20.53 41.84 -5.14
N TYR A 18 20.33 40.87 -6.06
CA TYR A 18 19.35 41.00 -7.14
C TYR A 18 18.70 39.66 -7.52
N ARG A 19 17.37 39.66 -7.72
CA ARG A 19 16.59 38.51 -8.21
C ARG A 19 16.71 38.39 -9.74
N PRO A 20 16.75 37.17 -10.31
CA PRO A 20 16.34 36.94 -11.69
C PRO A 20 14.90 36.41 -11.76
N SER A 21 14.06 37.06 -12.58
CA SER A 21 12.68 36.66 -12.83
C SER A 21 12.54 35.70 -14.03
N ILE A 22 11.54 34.82 -13.93
CA ILE A 22 10.68 34.29 -15.01
C ILE A 22 11.26 34.35 -16.45
N SER A 23 11.99 33.31 -16.90
CA SER A 23 12.24 33.09 -18.34
C SER A 23 12.57 31.65 -18.77
N ARG A 24 12.28 30.63 -17.96
CA ARG A 24 12.45 29.19 -18.34
C ARG A 24 11.17 28.36 -18.46
N LEU A 25 10.02 29.01 -18.63
CA LEU A 25 8.73 28.34 -18.86
C LEU A 25 8.32 28.20 -20.36
N LEU A 26 9.25 28.47 -21.29
CA LEU A 26 8.94 28.70 -22.71
C LEU A 26 9.75 27.84 -23.72
N LYS A 27 10.38 26.75 -23.27
CA LYS A 27 11.06 25.76 -24.15
C LYS A 27 10.62 24.31 -23.94
N LEU A 28 9.30 24.07 -23.92
CA LEU A 28 8.70 22.73 -24.17
C LEU A 28 7.25 22.77 -24.72
N LYS A 29 6.78 23.94 -25.18
CA LYS A 29 5.48 24.17 -25.85
C LYS A 29 5.65 24.79 -27.26
N PHE A 30 6.66 24.38 -28.02
CA PHE A 30 6.86 24.86 -29.40
C PHE A 30 7.37 23.76 -30.33
N LYS A 31 6.50 22.78 -30.64
CA LYS A 31 6.67 21.85 -31.78
C LYS A 31 5.36 21.18 -32.22
N ARG A 32 4.26 21.95 -32.30
CA ARG A 32 2.96 21.44 -32.80
C ARG A 32 2.00 22.49 -33.36
N GLN A 33 2.49 23.52 -34.07
CA GLN A 33 1.63 24.42 -34.86
C GLN A 33 2.39 25.18 -35.96
N ILE A 34 2.90 24.43 -36.96
CA ILE A 34 3.27 24.97 -38.28
C ILE A 34 2.87 23.92 -39.32
N PHE A 35 1.64 24.00 -39.85
CA PHE A 35 1.24 23.68 -41.24
C PHE A 35 -0.29 23.78 -41.48
N VAL A 36 -0.92 24.86 -41.00
CA VAL A 36 -2.31 25.19 -41.38
C VAL A 36 -2.39 26.70 -41.61
N LEU A 37 -2.87 27.08 -42.81
CA LEU A 37 -3.17 28.44 -43.28
C LEU A 37 -1.98 29.38 -43.54
N SER A 38 -1.49 29.34 -44.79
CA SER A 38 -1.27 30.58 -45.54
C SER A 38 -2.45 30.78 -46.50
N LYS A 39 -2.72 32.05 -46.88
CA LYS A 39 -3.84 32.54 -47.71
C LYS A 39 -5.21 32.68 -47.00
N MET A 40 -5.45 33.89 -46.48
CA MET A 40 -6.77 34.51 -46.43
C MET A 40 -6.69 35.96 -46.94
N SER A 41 -7.23 36.20 -48.13
CA SER A 41 -7.80 37.44 -48.69
C SER A 41 -8.30 37.06 -50.10
N VAL A 42 -9.39 37.59 -50.69
CA VAL A 42 -10.13 38.84 -50.48
C VAL A 42 -11.66 38.56 -50.45
N THR A 43 -12.43 39.52 -49.97
CA THR A 43 -13.90 39.51 -49.72
C THR A 43 -14.81 39.71 -50.95
N ASN A 44 -16.08 39.30 -50.78
CA ASN A 44 -17.31 39.95 -51.31
C ASN A 44 -17.60 39.98 -52.83
N LYS A 45 -18.62 39.20 -53.28
CA LYS A 45 -20.03 39.65 -53.47
C LYS A 45 -20.91 38.63 -54.22
N ASN A 46 -22.20 38.70 -53.93
CA ASN A 46 -23.40 38.34 -54.72
C ASN A 46 -23.54 36.94 -55.33
N ALA A 47 -24.65 36.28 -54.98
CA ALA A 47 -25.22 35.15 -55.70
C ALA A 47 -26.35 35.65 -56.61
N GLU A 48 -26.47 35.09 -57.81
CA GLU A 48 -27.70 35.14 -58.61
C GLU A 48 -27.86 33.87 -59.47
N ILE A 49 -29.08 33.62 -59.94
CA ILE A 49 -29.60 32.27 -60.22
C ILE A 49 -29.52 31.91 -61.71
N ALA A 50 -29.15 30.66 -62.02
CA ALA A 50 -29.45 30.04 -63.32
C ALA A 50 -29.88 28.57 -63.16
N LYS A 51 -31.10 28.24 -63.62
CA LYS A 51 -31.65 26.87 -63.69
C LYS A 51 -31.16 26.14 -64.96
N ARG A 52 -31.04 24.80 -64.92
CA ARG A 52 -31.30 23.88 -66.06
C ARG A 52 -31.41 22.41 -65.55
N PRO A 53 -31.95 21.44 -66.33
CA PRO A 53 -33.09 20.65 -65.85
C PRO A 53 -32.83 19.15 -65.71
N LEU A 54 -33.81 18.45 -65.11
CA LEU A 54 -33.87 16.98 -65.02
C LEU A 54 -34.21 16.34 -66.38
N PRO A 55 -33.52 15.25 -66.77
CA PRO A 55 -34.01 14.30 -67.77
C PRO A 55 -34.72 13.10 -67.10
N THR A 56 -35.64 12.50 -67.85
CA THR A 56 -36.50 11.38 -67.47
C THR A 56 -35.95 10.00 -67.88
N GLU A 57 -36.58 8.98 -67.29
CA GLU A 57 -36.73 7.61 -67.79
C GLU A 57 -35.61 6.57 -67.68
N THR A 58 -36.11 5.35 -67.52
CA THR A 58 -35.52 4.11 -67.01
C THR A 58 -34.65 3.36 -68.00
N ASN A 59 -33.63 2.66 -67.50
CA ASN A 59 -33.12 1.42 -68.09
C ASN A 59 -32.82 0.39 -66.98
N PRO A 60 -33.09 -0.91 -67.20
CA PRO A 60 -32.96 -1.94 -66.16
C PRO A 60 -31.50 -2.37 -65.98
N VAL A 61 -30.98 -2.25 -64.76
CA VAL A 61 -29.66 -2.79 -64.40
C VAL A 61 -29.83 -4.21 -63.88
N VAL A 62 -29.16 -5.16 -64.55
CA VAL A 62 -29.10 -6.57 -64.12
C VAL A 62 -28.31 -6.67 -62.81
N GLU A 63 -29.00 -7.01 -61.70
CA GLU A 63 -28.34 -7.23 -60.42
C GLU A 63 -27.50 -8.51 -60.44
N THR A 64 -26.17 -8.35 -60.55
CA THR A 64 -25.24 -9.42 -60.18
C THR A 64 -25.30 -9.61 -58.66
N PRO A 65 -25.51 -10.83 -58.13
CA PRO A 65 -25.73 -11.02 -56.70
C PRO A 65 -24.45 -10.71 -55.92
N ILE A 66 -24.43 -9.55 -55.24
CA ILE A 66 -23.36 -9.17 -54.31
C ILE A 66 -23.43 -10.11 -53.11
N THR A 67 -22.61 -11.16 -53.13
CA THR A 67 -22.35 -12.00 -51.97
C THR A 67 -21.68 -11.14 -50.89
N LYS A 68 -22.49 -10.60 -49.99
CA LYS A 68 -22.04 -9.87 -48.79
C LYS A 68 -21.16 -10.82 -47.97
N LYS A 69 -19.83 -10.70 -48.12
CA LYS A 69 -18.86 -11.37 -47.24
C LYS A 69 -19.27 -11.12 -45.80
N ALA A 70 -19.61 -12.19 -45.07
CA ALA A 70 -20.08 -12.10 -43.71
C ALA A 70 -19.09 -11.26 -42.89
N LYS A 71 -19.58 -10.21 -42.21
CA LYS A 71 -18.75 -9.40 -41.32
C LYS A 71 -18.20 -10.34 -40.25
N LYS A 72 -16.87 -10.58 -40.24
CA LYS A 72 -16.21 -11.38 -39.19
C LYS A 72 -16.62 -10.82 -37.83
N ILE A 73 -17.39 -11.61 -37.08
CA ILE A 73 -17.79 -11.27 -35.71
C ILE A 73 -16.51 -11.15 -34.89
N LYS A 74 -16.26 -9.98 -34.31
CA LYS A 74 -15.07 -9.74 -33.49
C LYS A 74 -15.29 -10.39 -32.12
N THR A 75 -14.78 -11.61 -31.94
CA THR A 75 -14.80 -12.27 -30.63
C THR A 75 -13.91 -11.53 -29.64
N LYS A 76 -14.43 -11.35 -28.43
CA LYS A 76 -13.66 -10.88 -27.27
C LYS A 76 -12.75 -12.03 -26.82
N LYS A 77 -11.51 -11.71 -26.50
CA LYS A 77 -10.55 -12.66 -25.91
C LYS A 77 -10.25 -12.25 -24.48
N TYR A 78 -10.15 -13.24 -23.59
CA TYR A 78 -9.57 -13.00 -22.27
C TYR A 78 -8.11 -12.59 -22.45
N LYS A 79 -7.70 -11.50 -21.80
CA LYS A 79 -6.31 -11.03 -21.80
C LYS A 79 -5.71 -11.30 -20.42
N ALA A 80 -5.10 -12.48 -20.27
CA ALA A 80 -4.29 -12.78 -19.11
C ALA A 80 -3.23 -11.68 -18.92
N LYS A 81 -3.07 -11.23 -17.67
CA LYS A 81 -1.97 -10.33 -17.29
C LYS A 81 -0.81 -11.19 -16.80
N LYS A 82 0.42 -10.78 -17.08
CA LYS A 82 1.58 -11.33 -16.36
C LYS A 82 1.42 -10.93 -14.88
N VAL A 83 1.43 -11.91 -13.99
CA VAL A 83 1.29 -11.73 -12.54
C VAL A 83 2.67 -11.85 -11.92
N ASP A 84 2.99 -10.99 -10.95
CA ASP A 84 4.17 -11.20 -10.12
C ASP A 84 3.87 -12.32 -9.10
N PRO A 85 4.68 -13.39 -9.01
CA PRO A 85 4.40 -14.52 -8.13
C PRO A 85 4.19 -14.11 -6.66
N THR A 86 4.88 -13.08 -6.19
CA THR A 86 4.84 -12.57 -4.80
C THR A 86 3.78 -11.49 -4.58
N SER A 87 2.99 -11.14 -5.60
CA SER A 87 1.81 -10.30 -5.47
C SER A 87 0.60 -11.11 -4.96
N PRO A 88 -0.45 -10.47 -4.40
CA PRO A 88 -1.62 -11.19 -3.86
C PRO A 88 -2.26 -12.16 -4.85
N LEU A 89 -2.30 -11.82 -6.16
CA LEU A 89 -2.85 -12.70 -7.20
C LEU A 89 -1.90 -13.85 -7.56
N GLY A 90 -0.60 -13.70 -7.36
CA GLY A 90 0.38 -14.77 -7.58
C GLY A 90 0.37 -15.76 -6.43
N VAL A 91 0.39 -15.27 -5.19
CA VAL A 91 0.23 -16.06 -3.96
C VAL A 91 -1.06 -16.89 -4.02
N PHE A 92 -2.16 -16.26 -4.41
CA PHE A 92 -3.46 -16.93 -4.53
C PHE A 92 -3.47 -18.13 -5.50
N GLN A 93 -2.58 -18.18 -6.50
CA GLN A 93 -2.46 -19.36 -7.39
C GLN A 93 -1.90 -20.58 -6.63
N PHE A 94 -0.95 -20.38 -5.71
CA PHE A 94 -0.46 -21.44 -4.84
C PHE A 94 -1.54 -21.91 -3.84
N GLU A 95 -2.34 -20.97 -3.32
CA GLU A 95 -3.45 -21.28 -2.40
C GLU A 95 -4.58 -22.06 -3.08
N ILE A 96 -4.89 -21.75 -4.35
CA ILE A 96 -5.76 -22.58 -5.20
C ILE A 96 -5.16 -23.98 -5.36
N ALA A 97 -3.91 -24.08 -5.81
CA ALA A 97 -3.28 -25.37 -6.11
C ALA A 97 -3.20 -26.28 -4.86
N GLU A 98 -2.92 -25.68 -3.69
CA GLU A 98 -2.97 -26.39 -2.41
C GLU A 98 -4.39 -26.84 -2.05
N LEU A 99 -5.40 -25.95 -2.15
CA LEU A 99 -6.80 -26.32 -1.87
C LEU A 99 -7.27 -27.49 -2.76
N LEU A 100 -6.95 -27.45 -4.06
CA LEU A 100 -7.34 -28.52 -4.98
C LEU A 100 -6.64 -29.84 -4.65
N LYS A 101 -5.37 -29.80 -4.25
CA LYS A 101 -4.64 -30.97 -3.74
C LYS A 101 -5.26 -31.52 -2.44
N GLU A 102 -5.62 -30.66 -1.50
CA GLU A 102 -6.30 -31.03 -0.24
C GLU A 102 -7.67 -31.68 -0.49
N GLN A 103 -8.39 -31.26 -1.55
CA GLN A 103 -9.71 -31.80 -1.93
C GLN A 103 -9.65 -32.94 -2.96
N GLY A 104 -8.47 -33.34 -3.44
CA GLY A 104 -8.31 -34.38 -4.46
C GLY A 104 -8.81 -34.01 -5.86
N ILE A 105 -8.96 -32.72 -6.16
CA ILE A 105 -9.47 -32.18 -7.43
C ILE A 105 -8.29 -31.85 -8.36
N LYS A 106 -8.38 -32.16 -9.66
CA LYS A 106 -7.35 -31.76 -10.63
C LYS A 106 -7.59 -30.32 -11.08
N GLU A 107 -6.53 -29.56 -11.32
CA GLU A 107 -6.64 -28.17 -11.78
C GLU A 107 -7.47 -28.04 -13.07
N ALA A 108 -7.32 -28.99 -14.01
CA ALA A 108 -8.09 -29.06 -15.25
C ALA A 108 -9.62 -29.09 -15.02
N ASP A 109 -10.06 -29.71 -13.94
CA ASP A 109 -11.48 -29.89 -13.58
C ASP A 109 -12.07 -28.59 -12.97
N THR A 110 -11.27 -27.52 -12.87
CA THR A 110 -11.68 -26.19 -12.39
C THR A 110 -11.60 -25.08 -13.45
N ILE A 111 -11.22 -25.43 -14.67
CA ILE A 111 -11.05 -24.46 -15.76
C ILE A 111 -12.40 -24.08 -16.35
N ASN A 112 -12.77 -22.81 -16.18
CA ASN A 112 -13.98 -22.18 -16.72
C ASN A 112 -13.79 -21.77 -18.18
N ASP A 113 -14.77 -22.00 -19.06
CA ASP A 113 -14.74 -21.47 -20.44
C ASP A 113 -15.06 -19.97 -20.48
N ILE A 114 -14.02 -19.16 -20.25
CA ILE A 114 -14.09 -17.70 -20.38
C ILE A 114 -14.39 -17.25 -21.82
N THR A 115 -14.11 -18.08 -22.82
CA THR A 115 -14.40 -17.74 -24.22
C THR A 115 -15.90 -17.78 -24.47
N ALA A 116 -16.60 -18.82 -24.00
CA ALA A 116 -18.06 -18.89 -24.01
C ALA A 116 -18.67 -17.70 -23.24
N ILE A 117 -18.23 -17.43 -22.01
CA ILE A 117 -18.79 -16.34 -21.17
C ILE A 117 -18.60 -14.95 -21.81
N LEU A 118 -17.44 -14.68 -22.42
CA LEU A 118 -17.15 -13.36 -23.03
C LEU A 118 -17.87 -13.14 -24.38
N ASN A 119 -18.20 -14.22 -25.07
CA ASN A 119 -18.79 -14.24 -26.41
C ASN A 119 -20.19 -14.84 -26.44
N ASP A 120 -20.86 -14.88 -25.27
CA ASP A 120 -22.23 -15.33 -25.15
C ASP A 120 -23.10 -14.63 -26.19
N ALA A 121 -23.62 -15.43 -27.11
CA ALA A 121 -24.38 -15.00 -28.27
C ALA A 121 -25.89 -15.26 -28.09
N SER A 122 -26.29 -15.80 -26.93
CA SER A 122 -27.69 -15.85 -26.54
C SER A 122 -28.25 -14.42 -26.43
N SER A 123 -29.48 -14.22 -26.89
CA SER A 123 -30.12 -12.90 -26.96
C SER A 123 -30.45 -12.30 -25.58
N ASP A 124 -30.44 -13.13 -24.56
CA ASP A 124 -30.73 -12.87 -23.14
C ASP A 124 -29.48 -12.94 -22.24
N GLY A 125 -28.44 -13.66 -22.66
CA GLY A 125 -27.18 -13.80 -21.89
C GLY A 125 -27.17 -14.98 -20.92
N GLN A 126 -27.90 -16.06 -21.24
CA GLN A 126 -28.07 -17.27 -20.42
C GLN A 126 -26.76 -17.85 -19.87
N VAL A 127 -25.69 -17.92 -20.67
CA VAL A 127 -24.41 -18.50 -20.20
C VAL A 127 -23.82 -17.59 -19.12
N LYS A 128 -23.82 -16.28 -19.35
CA LYS A 128 -23.31 -15.32 -18.36
C LYS A 128 -24.17 -15.31 -17.08
N GLU A 129 -25.49 -15.44 -17.19
CA GLU A 129 -26.39 -15.51 -16.03
C GLU A 129 -26.20 -16.80 -15.23
N ALA A 130 -26.04 -17.95 -15.88
CA ALA A 130 -25.73 -19.22 -15.23
C ALA A 130 -24.42 -19.16 -14.41
N TYR A 131 -23.39 -18.48 -14.93
CA TYR A 131 -22.16 -18.25 -14.17
C TYR A 131 -22.35 -17.24 -13.01
N HIS A 132 -23.14 -16.19 -13.21
CA HIS A 132 -23.35 -15.11 -12.23
C HIS A 132 -24.57 -15.35 -11.31
N ARG A 133 -24.57 -16.51 -10.65
CA ARG A 133 -25.70 -17.05 -9.86
C ARG A 133 -25.58 -16.82 -8.35
N LYS A 134 -26.69 -17.06 -7.64
CA LYS A 134 -26.65 -17.36 -6.19
C LYS A 134 -26.30 -18.83 -5.97
N VAL A 135 -25.55 -19.13 -4.92
CA VAL A 135 -25.27 -20.50 -4.46
C VAL A 135 -25.50 -20.55 -2.96
N ASN A 136 -26.29 -21.53 -2.53
CA ASN A 136 -26.66 -21.74 -1.13
C ASN A 136 -25.73 -22.78 -0.48
N ASP A 137 -25.71 -22.79 0.84
CA ASP A 137 -25.08 -23.81 1.70
C ASP A 137 -23.60 -24.14 1.34
N VAL A 138 -22.86 -23.12 0.90
CA VAL A 138 -21.44 -23.24 0.55
C VAL A 138 -20.62 -23.29 1.84
N LYS A 139 -19.90 -24.40 2.07
CA LYS A 139 -18.99 -24.54 3.20
C LYS A 139 -17.65 -23.85 2.89
N VAL A 140 -17.25 -22.88 3.72
CA VAL A 140 -15.92 -22.27 3.65
C VAL A 140 -14.88 -23.23 4.21
N LEU A 141 -13.78 -23.46 3.48
CA LEU A 141 -12.79 -24.50 3.75
C LEU A 141 -11.50 -23.96 4.39
N LYS A 142 -10.95 -22.86 3.87
CA LYS A 142 -9.73 -22.21 4.39
C LYS A 142 -9.73 -20.70 4.13
N LEU A 143 -8.81 -19.96 4.74
CA LEU A 143 -8.53 -18.56 4.41
C LEU A 143 -7.36 -18.46 3.43
N THR A 144 -7.40 -17.43 2.58
CA THR A 144 -6.25 -16.89 1.86
C THR A 144 -5.38 -16.02 2.77
N SER A 145 -4.13 -15.80 2.37
CA SER A 145 -3.22 -14.80 2.93
C SER A 145 -3.77 -13.35 2.82
N SER A 146 -4.82 -13.14 2.01
CA SER A 146 -5.55 -11.86 1.89
C SER A 146 -6.75 -11.74 2.86
N GLY A 147 -6.98 -12.74 3.71
CA GLY A 147 -8.07 -12.77 4.69
C GLY A 147 -9.46 -13.04 4.10
N ASP A 148 -9.53 -13.59 2.89
CA ASP A 148 -10.78 -14.05 2.26
C ASP A 148 -10.93 -15.57 2.35
N GLY A 149 -12.15 -16.03 2.58
CA GLY A 149 -12.49 -17.46 2.60
C GLY A 149 -12.43 -18.08 1.21
N LEU A 150 -12.05 -19.36 1.16
CA LEU A 150 -12.10 -20.19 -0.04
C LEU A 150 -13.06 -21.36 0.15
N ALA A 151 -13.81 -21.67 -0.90
CA ALA A 151 -14.63 -22.87 -0.99
C ALA A 151 -14.56 -23.47 -2.39
N ILE A 152 -15.12 -24.68 -2.53
CA ILE A 152 -15.38 -25.34 -3.81
C ILE A 152 -16.90 -25.38 -4.02
N ILE A 153 -17.34 -25.06 -5.23
CA ILE A 153 -18.73 -25.17 -5.68
C ILE A 153 -18.78 -25.92 -7.02
N ASP A 154 -19.95 -26.44 -7.40
CA ASP A 154 -20.15 -27.06 -8.72
C ASP A 154 -20.06 -26.04 -9.85
N ASN A 155 -19.53 -26.44 -11.02
CA ASN A 155 -19.62 -25.62 -12.23
C ASN A 155 -21.09 -25.63 -12.74
N PRO A 156 -21.66 -24.46 -13.09
CA PRO A 156 -23.08 -24.33 -13.44
C PRO A 156 -23.45 -24.88 -14.82
N VAL A 157 -22.48 -25.22 -15.66
CA VAL A 157 -22.67 -25.68 -17.05
C VAL A 157 -22.04 -27.05 -17.29
N GLU A 158 -20.86 -27.28 -16.73
CA GLU A 158 -20.10 -28.54 -16.86
C GLU A 158 -20.21 -29.32 -15.55
N SER A 159 -21.19 -30.24 -15.44
CA SER A 159 -21.58 -30.88 -14.17
C SER A 159 -20.53 -31.82 -13.56
N ASP A 160 -19.53 -32.22 -14.34
CA ASP A 160 -18.34 -32.96 -13.91
C ASP A 160 -17.25 -32.05 -13.31
N LYS A 161 -17.33 -30.73 -13.54
CA LYS A 161 -16.35 -29.74 -13.09
C LYS A 161 -16.77 -29.02 -11.81
N LYS A 162 -15.78 -28.37 -11.20
CA LYS A 162 -15.92 -27.51 -10.01
C LYS A 162 -15.47 -26.09 -10.30
N GLN A 163 -15.70 -25.17 -9.36
CA GLN A 163 -15.14 -23.83 -9.34
C GLN A 163 -14.58 -23.54 -7.95
N VAL A 164 -13.36 -22.99 -7.88
CA VAL A 164 -12.87 -22.35 -6.64
C VAL A 164 -13.55 -21.00 -6.49
N VAL A 165 -14.09 -20.69 -5.31
CA VAL A 165 -14.74 -19.40 -5.04
C VAL A 165 -14.05 -18.65 -3.90
N ILE A 166 -13.81 -17.36 -4.12
CA ILE A 166 -13.39 -16.41 -3.08
C ILE A 166 -14.64 -15.83 -2.42
N ILE A 167 -14.69 -15.89 -1.08
CA ILE A 167 -15.81 -15.47 -0.23
C ILE A 167 -15.29 -14.45 0.79
N PRO A 168 -15.36 -13.14 0.50
CA PRO A 168 -14.98 -12.11 1.46
C PRO A 168 -15.79 -12.18 2.75
N PHE A 169 -15.11 -12.03 3.89
CA PHE A 169 -15.67 -12.13 5.24
C PHE A 169 -16.24 -13.51 5.64
N GLY A 170 -16.12 -14.54 4.79
CA GLY A 170 -16.42 -15.92 5.14
C GLY A 170 -15.24 -16.57 5.88
N LEU A 171 -15.51 -17.30 6.96
CA LEU A 171 -14.50 -17.92 7.81
C LEU A 171 -14.54 -19.46 7.70
N PRO A 172 -13.40 -20.17 7.77
CA PRO A 172 -13.32 -21.63 7.71
C PRO A 172 -14.30 -22.33 8.65
N GLY A 173 -15.13 -23.21 8.11
CA GLY A 173 -16.20 -23.89 8.82
C GLY A 173 -17.58 -23.23 8.71
N ASP A 174 -17.67 -21.95 8.30
CA ASP A 174 -18.95 -21.31 8.04
C ASP A 174 -19.69 -22.03 6.90
N ILE A 175 -21.02 -22.13 7.03
CA ILE A 175 -21.92 -22.50 5.92
C ILE A 175 -22.65 -21.22 5.50
N VAL A 176 -22.48 -20.81 4.25
CA VAL A 176 -22.87 -19.48 3.78
C VAL A 176 -23.72 -19.52 2.50
N HIS A 177 -24.48 -18.45 2.29
CA HIS A 177 -25.08 -18.15 0.99
C HIS A 177 -24.24 -17.08 0.29
N ILE A 178 -23.99 -17.27 -1.01
CA ILE A 178 -23.14 -16.37 -1.81
C ILE A 178 -23.82 -15.96 -3.13
N ARG A 179 -23.39 -14.83 -3.70
CA ARG A 179 -23.63 -14.49 -5.11
C ARG A 179 -22.31 -14.46 -5.85
N VAL A 180 -22.11 -15.38 -6.80
CA VAL A 180 -21.02 -15.27 -7.77
C VAL A 180 -21.34 -14.10 -8.71
N PHE A 181 -20.43 -13.15 -8.85
CA PHE A 181 -20.65 -11.96 -9.70
C PHE A 181 -19.60 -11.79 -10.82
N LYS A 182 -18.54 -12.63 -10.83
CA LYS A 182 -17.44 -12.54 -11.80
C LYS A 182 -16.64 -13.83 -11.87
N THR A 183 -16.38 -14.29 -13.08
CA THR A 183 -15.64 -15.53 -13.38
C THR A 183 -14.25 -15.24 -13.95
N HIS A 184 -13.25 -16.01 -13.52
CA HIS A 184 -11.88 -16.04 -14.01
C HIS A 184 -11.51 -17.46 -14.46
N PRO A 185 -10.41 -17.68 -15.21
CA PRO A 185 -10.09 -18.98 -15.79
C PRO A 185 -10.14 -20.17 -14.82
N ASN A 186 -9.72 -19.98 -13.56
CA ASN A 186 -9.56 -21.04 -12.56
C ASN A 186 -10.24 -20.72 -11.21
N TYR A 187 -11.01 -19.62 -11.10
CA TYR A 187 -11.75 -19.26 -9.88
C TYR A 187 -12.89 -18.27 -10.16
N VAL A 188 -13.74 -18.02 -9.17
CA VAL A 188 -14.80 -16.99 -9.22
C VAL A 188 -14.76 -16.05 -8.00
N GLU A 189 -15.16 -14.80 -8.19
CA GLU A 189 -15.37 -13.83 -7.10
C GLU A 189 -16.86 -13.83 -6.69
N SER A 190 -17.11 -13.77 -5.38
CA SER A 190 -18.47 -13.77 -4.83
C SER A 190 -18.71 -12.71 -3.76
N ASP A 191 -19.98 -12.40 -3.54
CA ASP A 191 -20.48 -11.61 -2.42
C ASP A 191 -21.05 -12.54 -1.34
N LEU A 192 -20.68 -12.33 -0.07
CA LEU A 192 -21.28 -13.02 1.07
C LEU A 192 -22.69 -12.47 1.36
N LEU A 193 -23.72 -13.30 1.16
CA LEU A 193 -25.13 -12.88 1.27
C LEU A 193 -25.73 -13.14 2.66
N ASP A 194 -25.42 -14.29 3.26
CA ASP A 194 -25.88 -14.72 4.58
C ASP A 194 -24.92 -15.75 5.18
N VAL A 195 -24.93 -15.90 6.51
CA VAL A 195 -24.17 -16.91 7.24
C VAL A 195 -25.15 -17.82 7.97
N ASN A 196 -25.45 -18.97 7.37
CA ASN A 196 -26.49 -19.90 7.82
C ASN A 196 -26.05 -20.72 9.03
N ALA A 197 -24.79 -21.15 9.06
CA ALA A 197 -24.14 -21.71 10.23
C ALA A 197 -22.78 -21.04 10.44
N LYS A 198 -22.51 -20.62 11.68
CA LYS A 198 -21.26 -19.99 12.07
C LYS A 198 -20.23 -21.06 12.42
N SER A 199 -18.98 -20.85 12.01
CA SER A 199 -17.81 -21.58 12.51
C SER A 199 -17.50 -21.27 13.97
N ASP A 200 -16.79 -22.17 14.65
CA ASP A 200 -16.36 -22.00 16.05
C ASP A 200 -15.49 -20.76 16.27
N ILE A 201 -14.80 -20.30 15.22
CA ILE A 201 -13.93 -19.11 15.25
C ILE A 201 -14.67 -17.80 14.95
N ARG A 202 -15.91 -17.85 14.42
CA ARG A 202 -16.68 -16.65 14.08
C ARG A 202 -17.25 -15.98 15.32
N ARG A 203 -16.83 -14.75 15.55
CA ARG A 203 -17.22 -13.92 16.70
C ARG A 203 -17.73 -12.55 16.24
N ASP A 204 -18.93 -12.54 15.66
CA ASP A 204 -19.55 -11.31 15.15
C ASP A 204 -19.87 -10.29 16.26
N ASP A 205 -19.90 -10.72 17.52
CA ASP A 205 -20.04 -9.89 18.72
C ASP A 205 -18.83 -8.96 18.96
N LEU A 206 -17.68 -9.24 18.33
CA LEU A 206 -16.47 -8.41 18.41
C LEU A 206 -16.43 -7.28 17.37
N ILE A 207 -17.42 -7.18 16.49
CA ILE A 207 -17.41 -6.24 15.36
C ILE A 207 -17.73 -4.81 15.83
N ASN A 208 -16.67 -4.03 16.08
CA ASN A 208 -16.78 -2.63 16.52
C ASN A 208 -17.09 -1.64 15.39
N CYS A 209 -16.85 -1.98 14.12
CA CYS A 209 -17.11 -1.08 13.00
C CYS A 209 -18.42 -1.39 12.27
N LYS A 210 -19.33 -0.41 12.20
CA LYS A 210 -20.60 -0.53 11.45
C LYS A 210 -20.42 -0.78 9.93
N TYR A 211 -19.31 -0.37 9.34
CA TYR A 211 -18.97 -0.67 7.94
C TYR A 211 -18.20 -1.97 7.73
N PHE A 212 -17.79 -2.68 8.80
CA PHE A 212 -17.19 -4.01 8.65
C PHE A 212 -18.17 -4.96 7.97
N GLY A 213 -17.66 -5.87 7.15
CA GLY A 213 -18.48 -6.69 6.25
C GLY A 213 -18.85 -6.00 4.94
N LYS A 214 -18.47 -4.72 4.73
CA LYS A 214 -18.56 -4.00 3.43
C LYS A 214 -17.26 -3.27 3.08
N CYS A 215 -16.66 -2.57 4.04
CA CYS A 215 -15.44 -1.78 3.84
C CYS A 215 -14.25 -2.69 3.56
N SER A 216 -13.41 -2.34 2.58
CA SER A 216 -12.19 -3.10 2.28
C SER A 216 -11.07 -2.94 3.33
N GLY A 217 -11.28 -2.10 4.35
CA GLY A 217 -10.27 -1.66 5.30
C GLY A 217 -9.88 -2.65 6.41
N SER A 218 -10.78 -3.56 6.79
CA SER A 218 -10.55 -4.58 7.82
C SER A 218 -11.13 -5.91 7.34
N GLN A 219 -10.52 -7.03 7.74
CA GLN A 219 -10.93 -8.39 7.37
C GLN A 219 -11.30 -9.25 8.58
N TYR A 220 -10.78 -8.94 9.78
CA TYR A 220 -10.77 -9.87 10.92
C TYR A 220 -11.54 -9.39 12.16
N GLN A 221 -12.38 -8.35 12.09
CA GLN A 221 -13.13 -7.88 13.29
C GLN A 221 -14.15 -8.90 13.83
N ASN A 222 -14.41 -9.99 13.10
CA ASN A 222 -15.22 -11.13 13.53
C ASN A 222 -14.39 -12.33 14.02
N LEU A 223 -13.14 -12.10 14.46
CA LEU A 223 -12.22 -13.09 15.01
C LEU A 223 -11.59 -12.57 16.31
N THR A 224 -11.33 -13.46 17.28
CA THR A 224 -10.56 -13.08 18.49
C THR A 224 -9.13 -12.70 18.11
N TYR A 225 -8.49 -11.85 18.90
CA TYR A 225 -7.17 -11.32 18.54
C TYR A 225 -6.10 -12.41 18.46
N GLU A 226 -6.19 -13.42 19.32
CA GLU A 226 -5.32 -14.61 19.33
C GLU A 226 -5.45 -15.39 18.01
N THR A 227 -6.68 -15.53 17.49
CA THR A 227 -6.92 -16.13 16.16
C THR A 227 -6.31 -15.27 15.05
N GLN A 228 -6.38 -13.93 15.13
CA GLN A 228 -5.72 -13.05 14.15
C GLN A 228 -4.20 -13.24 14.14
N LEU A 229 -3.57 -13.30 15.32
CA LEU A 229 -2.12 -13.54 15.45
C LEU A 229 -1.73 -14.92 14.93
N LYS A 230 -2.56 -15.95 15.16
CA LYS A 230 -2.31 -17.30 14.63
C LYS A 230 -2.40 -17.33 13.10
N LEU A 231 -3.43 -16.74 12.50
CA LEU A 231 -3.55 -16.64 11.03
C LEU A 231 -2.40 -15.87 10.39
N LYS A 232 -1.84 -14.86 11.09
CA LYS A 232 -0.65 -14.13 10.64
C LYS A 232 0.63 -14.98 10.72
N GLN A 233 0.79 -15.78 11.77
CA GLN A 233 1.86 -16.79 11.86
C GLN A 233 1.75 -17.80 10.70
N ASP A 234 0.55 -18.27 10.41
CA ASP A 234 0.31 -19.24 9.33
C ASP A 234 0.54 -18.61 7.95
N THR A 235 0.26 -17.32 7.77
CA THR A 235 0.60 -16.55 6.56
C THR A 235 2.12 -16.48 6.34
N VAL A 236 2.90 -16.25 7.40
CA VAL A 236 4.38 -16.34 7.34
C VAL A 236 4.81 -17.76 6.97
N SER A 237 4.30 -18.79 7.66
CA SER A 237 4.63 -20.20 7.38
C SER A 237 4.31 -20.61 5.93
N ASN A 238 3.14 -20.21 5.43
CA ASN A 238 2.71 -20.47 4.06
C ASN A 238 3.58 -19.76 3.02
N ALA A 239 4.10 -18.57 3.33
CA ALA A 239 5.02 -17.86 2.45
C ALA A 239 6.30 -18.68 2.19
N TYR A 240 6.92 -19.25 3.23
CA TYR A 240 8.11 -20.09 3.05
C TYR A 240 7.76 -21.46 2.43
N LYS A 241 6.59 -22.03 2.74
CA LYS A 241 6.07 -23.23 2.08
C LYS A 241 5.94 -23.08 0.57
N PHE A 242 5.47 -21.92 0.09
CA PHE A 242 5.23 -21.67 -1.34
C PHE A 242 6.45 -21.09 -2.08
N PHE A 243 7.24 -20.23 -1.43
CA PHE A 243 8.33 -19.47 -2.09
C PHE A 243 9.75 -19.83 -1.61
N ALA A 244 9.88 -20.68 -0.59
CA ALA A 244 11.17 -21.20 -0.10
C ALA A 244 11.18 -22.73 0.18
N PRO A 245 10.56 -23.59 -0.68
CA PRO A 245 10.41 -25.02 -0.39
C PRO A 245 11.75 -25.75 -0.21
N ARG A 246 12.83 -25.31 -0.86
CA ARG A 246 14.16 -25.94 -0.74
C ARG A 246 14.80 -25.66 0.63
N LEU A 247 14.44 -24.58 1.31
CA LEU A 247 14.89 -24.32 2.69
C LEU A 247 14.23 -25.29 3.68
N ILE A 248 12.98 -25.67 3.43
CA ILE A 248 12.23 -26.66 4.23
C ILE A 248 12.79 -28.06 3.98
N GLU A 249 12.95 -28.45 2.71
CA GLU A 249 13.54 -29.75 2.32
C GLU A 249 14.93 -29.97 2.96
N LYS A 250 15.76 -28.92 2.96
CA LYS A 250 17.11 -28.94 3.54
C LYS A 250 17.15 -28.73 5.06
N LYS A 251 16.00 -28.53 5.72
CA LYS A 251 15.89 -28.24 7.16
C LYS A 251 16.72 -27.02 7.62
N ILE A 252 16.82 -26.00 6.76
CA ILE A 252 17.52 -24.73 7.04
C ILE A 252 16.59 -23.74 7.76
N LEU A 253 15.28 -23.85 7.52
CA LEU A 253 14.27 -22.98 8.13
C LEU A 253 13.94 -23.44 9.56
N PRO A 254 14.06 -22.58 10.60
CA PRO A 254 13.54 -22.88 11.93
C PRO A 254 12.00 -22.83 11.96
N GLU A 255 11.40 -23.25 13.07
CA GLU A 255 9.97 -23.05 13.29
C GLU A 255 9.63 -21.54 13.29
N VAL A 256 8.53 -21.18 12.63
CA VAL A 256 8.03 -19.80 12.61
C VAL A 256 7.48 -19.46 13.99
N GLY A 257 8.13 -18.54 14.69
CA GLY A 257 7.72 -18.09 16.02
C GLY A 257 6.34 -17.41 16.02
N THR A 258 5.71 -17.37 17.19
CA THR A 258 4.41 -16.72 17.40
C THR A 258 4.45 -15.25 16.93
N THR A 259 3.37 -14.81 16.29
CA THR A 259 3.25 -13.41 15.86
C THR A 259 3.12 -12.50 17.07
N ILE A 260 3.99 -11.50 17.16
CA ILE A 260 3.98 -10.51 18.23
C ILE A 260 2.87 -9.50 17.96
N GLY A 261 1.97 -9.33 18.94
CA GLY A 261 0.81 -8.44 18.83
C GLY A 261 1.14 -6.96 18.98
N SER A 262 0.25 -6.12 18.45
CA SER A 262 0.24 -4.68 18.70
C SER A 262 -0.29 -4.39 20.10
N PRO A 263 0.28 -3.43 20.85
CA PRO A 263 -0.31 -2.96 22.11
C PRO A 263 -1.71 -2.36 21.93
N LEU A 264 -1.98 -1.75 20.78
CA LEU A 264 -3.31 -1.23 20.41
C LEU A 264 -3.91 -1.99 19.23
N GLN A 265 -5.11 -2.53 19.40
CA GLN A 265 -5.86 -3.24 18.35
C GLN A 265 -6.80 -2.34 17.53
N TYR A 266 -7.10 -1.15 18.07
CA TYR A 266 -7.91 -0.09 17.50
C TYR A 266 -7.21 1.25 17.75
N GLU A 267 -7.69 2.34 17.15
CA GLU A 267 -7.13 3.69 17.32
C GLU A 267 -5.60 3.85 17.09
N TYR A 268 -4.94 2.90 16.43
CA TYR A 268 -3.48 2.89 16.27
C TYR A 268 -2.97 3.65 15.04
N ARG A 269 -3.85 3.92 14.06
CA ARG A 269 -3.44 4.28 12.70
C ARG A 269 -3.27 5.80 12.50
N THR A 270 -2.03 6.24 12.37
CA THR A 270 -1.62 7.66 12.25
C THR A 270 -1.74 8.26 10.84
N LYS A 271 -2.22 7.50 9.85
CA LYS A 271 -2.43 7.98 8.46
C LYS A 271 -3.67 7.37 7.81
N LEU A 272 -4.55 8.22 7.30
CA LEU A 272 -5.69 7.86 6.45
C LEU A 272 -5.67 8.65 5.14
N THR A 273 -6.24 8.04 4.11
CA THR A 273 -6.36 8.63 2.77
C THR A 273 -7.76 8.39 2.19
N PRO A 274 -8.82 8.95 2.81
CA PRO A 274 -10.17 8.88 2.26
C PRO A 274 -10.21 9.52 0.87
N HIS A 275 -11.01 8.96 -0.03
CA HIS A 275 -11.15 9.42 -1.40
C HIS A 275 -12.62 9.48 -1.81
N PHE A 276 -12.88 10.16 -2.93
CA PHE A 276 -14.17 10.21 -3.58
C PHE A 276 -14.00 10.23 -5.10
N ASP A 277 -14.97 9.67 -5.81
CA ASP A 277 -15.01 9.66 -7.26
C ASP A 277 -16.01 10.70 -7.81
N ILE A 278 -15.69 11.28 -8.96
CA ILE A 278 -16.63 12.12 -9.73
C ILE A 278 -17.00 11.40 -11.03
N PRO A 279 -18.30 11.34 -11.41
CA PRO A 279 -18.73 10.75 -12.67
C PRO A 279 -18.05 11.38 -13.90
N ARG A 280 -17.52 10.56 -14.81
CA ARG A 280 -16.79 11.00 -16.02
C ARG A 280 -17.54 11.96 -16.96
N ARG A 281 -18.86 12.10 -16.79
CA ARG A 281 -19.69 13.06 -17.53
C ARG A 281 -19.49 14.51 -17.09
N ILE A 282 -19.08 14.72 -15.84
CA ILE A 282 -18.76 16.03 -15.27
C ILE A 282 -17.43 16.50 -15.86
N LYS A 283 -17.43 17.72 -16.42
CA LYS A 283 -16.26 18.33 -17.11
C LYS A 283 -15.91 19.70 -16.55
N LYS A 284 -16.81 20.36 -15.81
CA LYS A 284 -16.59 21.67 -15.20
C LYS A 284 -16.95 21.66 -13.71
N ALA A 285 -16.32 22.56 -12.95
CA ALA A 285 -16.74 22.86 -11.59
C ALA A 285 -18.16 23.47 -11.60
N GLY A 286 -18.95 23.19 -10.57
CA GLY A 286 -20.36 23.60 -10.46
C GLY A 286 -21.36 22.64 -11.14
N GLU A 287 -20.91 21.69 -11.97
CA GLU A 287 -21.80 20.68 -12.59
C GLU A 287 -22.17 19.54 -11.63
N LEU A 288 -21.40 19.34 -10.56
CA LEU A 288 -21.64 18.32 -9.53
C LEU A 288 -22.68 18.85 -8.53
N LYS A 289 -23.95 18.44 -8.71
CA LYS A 289 -25.10 18.88 -7.90
C LYS A 289 -25.24 18.13 -6.58
N GLU A 290 -24.89 16.85 -6.57
CA GLU A 290 -25.01 15.96 -5.42
C GLU A 290 -23.63 15.66 -4.85
N ARG A 291 -23.53 15.63 -3.53
CA ARG A 291 -22.27 15.35 -2.83
C ARG A 291 -21.92 13.87 -2.94
N PRO A 292 -20.78 13.49 -3.55
CA PRO A 292 -20.40 12.10 -3.70
C PRO A 292 -19.94 11.49 -2.36
N PRO A 293 -19.95 10.16 -2.22
CA PRO A 293 -19.38 9.46 -1.07
C PRO A 293 -17.90 9.78 -0.86
N LEU A 294 -17.51 10.07 0.38
CA LEU A 294 -16.13 10.31 0.79
C LEU A 294 -15.70 9.29 1.84
N GLY A 295 -14.73 8.44 1.49
CA GLY A 295 -14.26 7.39 2.39
C GLY A 295 -13.36 6.37 1.69
N PHE A 296 -13.73 5.09 1.76
CA PHE A 296 -12.86 3.96 1.38
C PHE A 296 -13.58 2.97 0.46
N GLY A 297 -12.82 2.15 -0.25
CA GLY A 297 -13.37 1.19 -1.20
C GLY A 297 -14.29 0.16 -0.55
N GLN A 298 -15.38 -0.19 -1.25
CA GLN A 298 -16.24 -1.30 -0.87
C GLN A 298 -15.68 -2.63 -1.42
N LYS A 299 -15.70 -3.68 -0.60
CA LYS A 299 -15.36 -5.06 -0.97
C LYS A 299 -16.64 -5.80 -1.38
N GLY A 300 -16.88 -5.92 -2.69
CA GLY A 300 -18.09 -6.55 -3.24
C GLY A 300 -19.37 -5.77 -2.94
N ARG A 301 -20.49 -6.49 -2.96
CA ARG A 301 -21.85 -6.07 -2.57
C ARG A 301 -22.50 -7.09 -1.60
N PRO A 302 -21.85 -7.39 -0.46
CA PRO A 302 -22.34 -8.35 0.54
C PRO A 302 -23.60 -7.88 1.27
N THR A 303 -24.37 -8.84 1.80
CA THR A 303 -25.63 -8.57 2.53
C THR A 303 -25.79 -9.28 3.88
N TRP A 304 -24.79 -10.04 4.32
CA TRP A 304 -24.89 -10.87 5.54
C TRP A 304 -25.12 -10.08 6.84
N ARG A 305 -24.65 -8.84 6.90
CA ARG A 305 -24.97 -7.88 7.97
C ARG A 305 -26.21 -7.06 7.63
N LYS A 306 -27.37 -7.66 7.89
CA LYS A 306 -28.70 -7.12 7.57
C LYS A 306 -28.94 -5.76 8.26
N GLU A 307 -28.40 -5.59 9.47
CA GLU A 307 -28.54 -4.41 10.32
C GLU A 307 -27.76 -3.19 9.81
N THR A 308 -26.61 -3.37 9.14
CA THR A 308 -25.80 -2.27 8.59
C THR A 308 -25.91 -2.13 7.06
N LEU A 309 -26.92 -2.73 6.43
CA LEU A 309 -27.14 -2.68 4.97
C LEU A 309 -27.26 -1.26 4.40
N HIS A 310 -27.70 -0.27 5.18
CA HIS A 310 -27.80 1.13 4.76
C HIS A 310 -26.49 1.92 4.93
N GLU A 311 -25.58 1.46 5.80
CA GLU A 311 -24.35 2.18 6.15
C GLU A 311 -23.39 2.35 4.96
N GLY A 312 -22.87 3.57 4.80
CA GLY A 312 -21.92 3.97 3.75
C GLY A 312 -22.44 3.98 2.31
N GLY A 313 -23.71 3.59 2.08
CA GLY A 313 -24.33 3.51 0.77
C GLY A 313 -23.86 2.30 -0.07
N ASN A 314 -24.12 2.37 -1.39
CA ASN A 314 -23.91 1.28 -2.35
C ASN A 314 -22.96 1.64 -3.52
N ALA A 315 -22.22 2.75 -3.41
CA ALA A 315 -21.23 3.15 -4.40
C ALA A 315 -19.95 2.28 -4.29
N SER A 316 -19.04 2.37 -5.25
CA SER A 316 -17.73 1.66 -5.14
C SER A 316 -16.86 2.20 -4.00
N THR A 317 -17.13 3.43 -3.56
CA THR A 317 -16.51 4.11 -2.43
C THR A 317 -17.61 4.32 -1.39
N LEU A 318 -17.41 3.77 -0.19
CA LEU A 318 -18.31 3.97 0.94
C LEU A 318 -18.11 5.36 1.52
N ASP A 319 -19.21 6.02 1.87
CA ASP A 319 -19.15 7.25 2.67
C ASP A 319 -18.91 6.90 4.15
N ILE A 320 -17.81 7.39 4.71
CA ILE A 320 -17.36 7.00 6.05
C ILE A 320 -16.99 8.25 6.84
N GLU A 321 -17.70 8.51 7.95
CA GLU A 321 -17.39 9.63 8.86
C GLU A 321 -16.34 9.33 9.91
N GLU A 322 -16.12 8.05 10.23
CA GLU A 322 -15.24 7.61 11.32
C GLU A 322 -14.59 6.26 11.00
N TYR A 323 -13.35 6.08 11.45
CA TYR A 323 -12.56 4.89 11.19
C TYR A 323 -11.97 4.34 12.49
N THR A 324 -12.56 3.26 13.01
CA THR A 324 -12.26 2.66 14.34
C THR A 324 -10.78 2.29 14.59
N ILE A 325 -9.99 2.03 13.55
CA ILE A 325 -8.55 1.78 13.68
C ILE A 325 -7.69 3.04 13.49
N GLY A 326 -8.27 4.17 13.09
CA GLY A 326 -7.61 5.48 13.02
C GLY A 326 -7.56 6.15 14.38
N THR A 327 -6.48 6.87 14.68
CA THR A 327 -6.36 7.61 15.95
C THR A 327 -7.50 8.61 16.12
N SER A 328 -7.87 8.89 17.37
CA SER A 328 -8.86 9.90 17.77
C SER A 328 -8.66 11.26 17.08
N ILE A 329 -7.42 11.74 16.99
CA ILE A 329 -7.06 12.99 16.30
C ILE A 329 -7.22 12.90 14.77
N ILE A 330 -6.96 11.74 14.17
CA ILE A 330 -7.22 11.48 12.75
C ILE A 330 -8.73 11.49 12.46
N ASN A 331 -9.55 10.94 13.36
CA ASN A 331 -11.02 10.99 13.24
C ASN A 331 -11.56 12.42 13.43
N LYS A 332 -10.98 13.24 14.33
CA LYS A 332 -11.25 14.69 14.40
C LYS A 332 -10.88 15.39 13.08
N GLY A 333 -9.74 15.06 12.50
CA GLY A 333 -9.33 15.53 11.17
C GLY A 333 -10.32 15.14 10.06
N LEU A 334 -10.76 13.88 10.03
CA LEU A 334 -11.76 13.39 9.07
C LEU A 334 -13.08 14.17 9.18
N LYS A 335 -13.59 14.37 10.40
CA LYS A 335 -14.79 15.18 10.68
C LYS A 335 -14.64 16.63 10.18
N ASN A 336 -13.46 17.21 10.32
CA ASN A 336 -13.15 18.56 9.86
C ASN A 336 -13.07 18.66 8.33
N GLU A 337 -12.35 17.76 7.67
CA GLU A 337 -12.26 17.77 6.21
C GLU A 337 -13.59 17.40 5.54
N ARG A 338 -14.40 16.51 6.15
CA ARG A 338 -15.78 16.26 5.72
C ARG A 338 -16.61 17.55 5.76
N ARG A 339 -16.56 18.33 6.86
CA ARG A 339 -17.27 19.62 6.97
C ARG A 339 -16.86 20.65 5.90
N LYS A 340 -15.59 20.67 5.47
CA LYS A 340 -15.15 21.47 4.31
C LYS A 340 -15.71 20.91 3.01
N PHE A 341 -15.59 19.60 2.83
CA PHE A 341 -16.07 18.88 1.65
C PHE A 341 -17.56 19.10 1.38
N GLU A 342 -18.42 19.09 2.42
CA GLU A 342 -19.85 19.43 2.31
C GLU A 342 -20.12 20.78 1.63
N LYS A 343 -19.21 21.74 1.77
CA LYS A 343 -19.31 23.09 1.16
C LYS A 343 -18.62 23.19 -0.20
N GLU A 344 -17.58 22.39 -0.41
CA GLU A 344 -16.61 22.58 -1.51
C GLU A 344 -16.64 21.48 -2.58
N PHE A 345 -17.40 20.38 -2.39
CA PHE A 345 -17.42 19.24 -3.32
C PHE A 345 -17.71 19.65 -4.78
N ASN A 346 -18.56 20.66 -4.99
CA ASN A 346 -18.93 21.18 -6.30
C ASN A 346 -17.77 21.91 -7.04
N THR A 347 -16.71 22.31 -6.34
CA THR A 347 -15.52 22.97 -6.93
C THR A 347 -14.60 21.99 -7.65
N TYR A 348 -14.68 20.70 -7.30
CA TYR A 348 -13.81 19.66 -7.83
C TYR A 348 -14.19 19.28 -9.27
N LYS A 349 -13.15 19.10 -10.10
CA LYS A 349 -13.28 18.72 -11.53
C LYS A 349 -12.95 17.26 -11.80
N LYS A 350 -12.46 16.55 -10.79
CA LYS A 350 -12.05 15.14 -10.77
C LYS A 350 -12.22 14.61 -9.34
N GLY A 351 -12.36 13.30 -9.18
CA GLY A 351 -12.20 12.65 -7.87
C GLY A 351 -10.81 12.95 -7.28
N ALA A 352 -10.72 12.94 -5.95
CA ALA A 352 -9.50 13.25 -5.23
C ALA A 352 -9.36 12.37 -3.97
N THR A 353 -8.15 12.36 -3.43
CA THR A 353 -7.80 11.72 -2.17
C THR A 353 -7.40 12.82 -1.19
N ILE A 354 -8.04 12.86 -0.02
CA ILE A 354 -7.70 13.77 1.08
C ILE A 354 -6.69 13.05 1.95
N LEU A 355 -5.58 13.70 2.30
CA LEU A 355 -4.63 13.19 3.28
C LEU A 355 -5.11 13.54 4.69
N LEU A 356 -5.00 12.59 5.61
CA LEU A 356 -5.05 12.80 7.05
C LEU A 356 -3.80 12.14 7.63
N ARG A 357 -2.91 12.91 8.26
CA ARG A 357 -1.66 12.42 8.86
C ARG A 357 -1.49 13.04 10.24
N GLU A 358 -1.14 12.23 11.23
CA GLU A 358 -0.85 12.71 12.57
C GLU A 358 0.48 13.48 12.60
N ASN A 359 0.55 14.47 13.47
CA ASN A 359 1.75 15.22 13.81
C ASN A 359 1.86 15.32 15.34
N THR A 360 3.04 15.06 15.89
CA THR A 360 3.31 14.99 17.32
C THR A 360 4.25 16.12 17.74
N ILE A 361 3.74 17.14 18.41
CA ILE A 361 4.57 18.18 19.03
C ILE A 361 4.92 17.72 20.44
N VAL A 362 6.21 17.52 20.70
CA VAL A 362 6.72 17.14 22.03
C VAL A 362 6.90 18.39 22.89
N MET A 363 6.36 18.36 24.11
CA MET A 363 6.46 19.42 25.12
C MET A 363 6.79 18.80 26.49
N ASP A 364 7.29 19.60 27.43
CA ASP A 364 7.58 19.14 28.78
C ASP A 364 6.29 18.81 29.55
N LYS A 365 6.33 17.80 30.43
CA LYS A 365 5.15 17.31 31.17
C LYS A 365 4.40 18.40 31.94
N ASP A 366 5.11 19.41 32.43
CA ASP A 366 4.52 20.51 33.22
C ASP A 366 3.94 21.65 32.37
N SER A 367 3.99 21.54 31.03
CA SER A 367 3.49 22.60 30.12
C SER A 367 2.00 22.90 30.32
N THR A 368 1.65 24.18 30.46
CA THR A 368 0.26 24.61 30.68
C THR A 368 -0.55 24.63 29.39
N GLU A 369 -1.87 24.68 29.54
CA GLU A 369 -2.83 24.77 28.44
C GLU A 369 -2.62 26.05 27.58
N GLU A 370 -2.23 27.15 28.20
CA GLU A 370 -1.89 28.42 27.55
C GLU A 370 -0.63 28.28 26.70
N GLN A 371 0.40 27.58 27.22
CA GLN A 371 1.64 27.31 26.48
C GLN A 371 1.39 26.40 25.27
N ILE A 372 0.52 25.39 25.41
CA ILE A 372 0.08 24.53 24.30
C ILE A 372 -0.66 25.36 23.24
N LYS A 373 -1.60 26.21 23.65
CA LYS A 373 -2.34 27.10 22.73
C LYS A 373 -1.43 28.09 22.02
N GLU A 374 -0.47 28.69 22.72
CA GLU A 374 0.53 29.58 22.11
C GLU A 374 1.39 28.84 21.09
N ARG A 375 1.87 27.64 21.44
CA ARG A 375 2.64 26.78 20.53
C ARG A 375 1.88 26.44 19.25
N LEU A 376 0.56 26.22 19.35
CA LEU A 376 -0.32 25.90 18.22
C LEU A 376 -0.69 27.10 17.33
N LYS A 377 -0.56 28.36 17.77
CA LYS A 377 -0.88 29.54 16.93
C LYS A 377 -0.06 29.58 15.64
N ASN A 378 1.17 29.08 15.69
CA ASN A 378 2.14 29.09 14.59
C ASN A 378 2.17 27.76 13.80
N GLU A 379 1.27 26.82 14.11
CA GLU A 379 1.22 25.51 13.46
C GLU A 379 0.20 25.46 12.30
N GLU A 380 0.43 24.54 11.38
CA GLU A 380 -0.56 24.15 10.38
C GLU A 380 -1.28 22.86 10.82
N GLY A 381 -2.59 22.80 10.58
CA GLY A 381 -3.39 21.62 10.94
C GLY A 381 -4.84 21.74 10.50
N SER A 382 -5.56 20.63 10.62
CA SER A 382 -6.99 20.56 10.39
C SER A 382 -7.73 21.34 11.49
N ARG A 383 -8.65 22.20 11.05
CA ARG A 383 -9.33 23.18 11.91
C ARG A 383 -10.78 22.78 12.17
N ASP A 384 -11.27 23.08 13.37
CA ASP A 384 -12.64 22.84 13.80
C ASP A 384 -13.65 23.83 13.17
N LYS A 385 -14.89 23.81 13.65
CA LYS A 385 -15.98 24.67 13.16
C LYS A 385 -15.73 26.15 13.47
N ASP A 386 -14.96 26.45 14.51
CA ASP A 386 -14.69 27.79 15.04
C ASP A 386 -13.35 28.35 14.51
N GLY A 387 -12.60 27.53 13.76
CA GLY A 387 -11.36 27.90 13.09
C GLY A 387 -10.09 27.53 13.86
N ASN A 388 -10.21 26.91 15.03
CA ASN A 388 -9.07 26.51 15.86
C ASN A 388 -8.47 25.19 15.34
N ILE A 389 -7.16 24.99 15.51
CA ILE A 389 -6.53 23.71 15.19
C ILE A 389 -7.05 22.66 16.17
N SER A 390 -7.55 21.54 15.66
CA SER A 390 -7.92 20.41 16.51
C SER A 390 -6.65 19.72 17.00
N TYR A 391 -6.55 19.51 18.32
CA TYR A 391 -5.46 18.79 18.97
C TYR A 391 -5.97 17.83 20.05
N GLU A 392 -5.05 17.00 20.53
CA GLU A 392 -5.16 16.21 21.76
C GLU A 392 -3.85 16.22 22.53
N VAL A 393 -3.92 15.99 23.84
CA VAL A 393 -2.76 15.90 24.72
C VAL A 393 -2.67 14.47 25.23
N HIS A 394 -1.59 13.79 24.85
CA HIS A 394 -1.25 12.45 25.32
C HIS A 394 0.02 12.53 26.17
N MET A 395 0.29 11.54 27.02
CA MET A 395 1.60 11.40 27.66
C MET A 395 2.47 10.44 26.85
N SER A 396 3.78 10.64 26.89
CA SER A 396 4.75 9.64 26.45
C SER A 396 4.71 8.40 27.34
N ASN A 397 5.21 7.25 26.85
CA ASN A 397 5.16 5.97 27.56
C ASN A 397 5.93 5.97 28.89
N ASP A 398 6.93 6.84 29.04
CA ASP A 398 7.69 7.09 30.27
C ASP A 398 7.04 8.12 31.21
N GLY A 399 6.00 8.84 30.75
CA GLY A 399 5.32 9.90 31.48
C GLY A 399 6.07 11.24 31.53
N ASP A 400 7.23 11.38 30.89
CA ASP A 400 8.09 12.56 31.04
C ASP A 400 7.82 13.69 30.04
N LYS A 401 7.08 13.43 28.97
CA LYS A 401 6.70 14.42 27.94
C LYS A 401 5.19 14.43 27.68
N LYS A 402 4.66 15.63 27.41
CA LYS A 402 3.36 15.83 26.76
C LYS A 402 3.54 15.72 25.26
N LEU A 403 2.70 14.90 24.63
CA LEU A 403 2.65 14.68 23.19
C LEU A 403 1.37 15.33 22.66
N ILE A 404 1.51 16.53 22.09
CA ILE A 404 0.40 17.25 21.48
C ILE A 404 0.18 16.71 20.07
N LYS A 405 -0.92 16.00 19.88
CA LYS A 405 -1.27 15.37 18.60
C LYS A 405 -2.15 16.31 17.79
N THR A 406 -1.78 16.61 16.54
CA THR A 406 -2.61 17.33 15.56
C THR A 406 -2.82 16.49 14.29
N CYS A 407 -3.86 16.79 13.52
CA CYS A 407 -4.06 16.17 12.20
C CYS A 407 -3.68 17.16 11.09
N VAL A 408 -2.83 16.73 10.17
CA VAL A 408 -2.31 17.46 9.01
C VAL A 408 -2.91 16.91 7.72
N THR A 409 -3.24 17.80 6.78
CA THR A 409 -3.89 17.44 5.51
C THR A 409 -3.13 17.88 4.26
N GLN A 410 -2.09 18.71 4.42
CA GLN A 410 -1.23 19.15 3.32
C GLN A 410 -0.10 18.12 3.08
N PRO A 411 0.00 17.48 1.90
CA PRO A 411 0.98 16.41 1.68
C PRO A 411 2.45 16.81 1.79
N ARG A 412 2.76 18.11 1.71
CA ARG A 412 4.12 18.63 1.81
C ARG A 412 4.49 19.21 3.18
N GLN A 413 3.52 19.38 4.08
CA GLN A 413 3.78 19.88 5.43
C GLN A 413 4.74 18.93 6.16
N ILE A 414 5.70 19.48 6.90
CA ILE A 414 6.59 18.67 7.74
C ILE A 414 5.82 18.27 8.99
N VAL A 415 5.86 16.98 9.31
CA VAL A 415 5.23 16.40 10.50
C VAL A 415 6.28 15.66 11.32
N ASN A 416 5.99 15.49 12.60
CA ASN A 416 6.83 14.83 13.57
C ASN A 416 6.12 13.59 14.09
N GLU A 417 6.84 12.47 14.20
CA GLU A 417 6.44 11.32 15.02
C GLU A 417 7.40 11.20 16.21
N TYR A 418 6.93 10.66 17.32
CA TYR A 418 7.73 10.42 18.52
C TYR A 418 7.73 8.92 18.84
N VAL A 419 8.90 8.30 18.88
CA VAL A 419 9.08 6.85 19.02
C VAL A 419 10.27 6.57 19.94
N ASN A 420 10.02 5.94 21.08
CA ASN A 420 11.05 5.47 22.02
C ASN A 420 12.12 6.52 22.34
N GLY A 421 11.72 7.70 22.82
CA GLY A 421 12.63 8.81 23.13
C GLY A 421 12.99 9.71 21.94
N TYR A 422 12.90 9.19 20.71
CA TYR A 422 13.36 9.88 19.50
C TYR A 422 12.22 10.61 18.76
N SER A 423 12.55 11.76 18.15
CA SER A 423 11.65 12.50 17.25
C SER A 423 12.05 12.33 15.79
N PHE A 424 11.08 12.04 14.91
CA PHE A 424 11.29 11.82 13.49
C PHE A 424 10.48 12.81 12.66
N GLN A 425 11.16 13.69 11.94
CA GLN A 425 10.58 14.55 10.91
C GLN A 425 10.55 13.87 9.56
N PHE A 426 9.46 14.10 8.83
CA PHE A 426 9.27 13.73 7.43
C PHE A 426 8.13 14.56 6.83
N SER A 427 7.96 14.53 5.51
CA SER A 427 6.85 15.22 4.86
C SER A 427 5.56 14.38 4.93
N ALA A 428 4.42 14.97 5.27
CA ALA A 428 3.19 14.26 5.64
C ALA A 428 2.73 13.19 4.62
N GLY A 429 2.94 13.45 3.33
CA GLY A 429 2.62 12.55 2.23
C GLY A 429 3.50 11.31 2.15
N GLU A 430 4.74 11.38 2.66
CA GLU A 430 5.74 10.31 2.59
C GLU A 430 5.42 9.11 3.49
N PHE A 431 6.20 8.05 3.31
CA PHE A 431 6.13 6.86 4.15
C PHE A 431 6.74 7.13 5.54
N PHE A 432 6.01 6.69 6.55
CA PHE A 432 6.48 6.44 7.90
C PHE A 432 5.49 5.42 8.48
N GLN A 433 5.95 4.58 9.41
CA GLN A 433 5.14 3.50 9.95
C GLN A 433 3.84 4.03 10.56
N ASN A 434 2.71 3.37 10.25
CA ASN A 434 1.38 3.91 10.55
C ASN A 434 0.83 3.48 11.91
N ASN A 435 1.51 2.56 12.62
CA ASN A 435 1.14 2.11 13.96
C ASN A 435 2.32 2.45 14.88
N ASN A 436 2.23 3.57 15.59
CA ASN A 436 3.31 4.00 16.50
C ASN A 436 3.43 3.03 17.71
N SER A 437 2.30 2.50 18.21
CA SER A 437 2.26 1.68 19.43
C SER A 437 3.14 0.43 19.41
N ILE A 438 3.29 -0.24 18.25
CA ILE A 438 4.14 -1.44 18.13
C ILE A 438 5.62 -1.12 17.89
N LEU A 439 5.98 0.11 17.50
CA LEU A 439 7.35 0.45 17.09
C LEU A 439 8.38 0.20 18.19
N PRO A 440 8.18 0.57 19.48
CA PRO A 440 9.15 0.29 20.53
C PRO A 440 9.46 -1.21 20.69
N ILE A 441 8.48 -2.09 20.45
CA ILE A 441 8.67 -3.55 20.52
C ILE A 441 9.52 -4.03 19.34
N VAL A 442 9.23 -3.54 18.13
CA VAL A 442 9.89 -3.97 16.90
C VAL A 442 11.32 -3.41 16.81
N THR A 443 11.52 -2.12 17.09
CA THR A 443 12.86 -1.52 17.06
C THR A 443 13.76 -2.11 18.15
N LYS A 444 13.21 -2.42 19.34
CA LYS A 444 13.95 -3.17 20.36
C LYS A 444 14.32 -4.57 19.86
N TYR A 445 13.37 -5.35 19.32
CA TYR A 445 13.67 -6.69 18.80
C TYR A 445 14.76 -6.66 17.72
N VAL A 446 14.69 -5.70 16.78
CA VAL A 446 15.70 -5.51 15.74
C VAL A 446 17.05 -5.19 16.37
N ARG A 447 17.13 -4.19 17.26
CA ARG A 447 18.37 -3.77 17.94
C ARG A 447 19.00 -4.90 18.76
N ASP A 448 18.20 -5.63 19.53
CA ASP A 448 18.64 -6.79 20.33
C ASP A 448 19.25 -7.88 19.41
N ASN A 449 18.65 -8.10 18.24
CA ASN A 449 19.10 -9.11 17.27
C ASN A 449 20.26 -8.66 16.37
N LEU A 450 20.68 -7.38 16.43
CA LEU A 450 21.84 -6.86 15.69
C LEU A 450 23.15 -6.94 16.47
N GLN A 451 23.10 -7.15 17.79
CA GLN A 451 24.27 -7.20 18.65
C GLN A 451 25.22 -8.34 18.27
N LEU A 452 26.52 -8.05 18.34
CA LEU A 452 27.63 -9.00 18.23
C LEU A 452 28.27 -9.20 19.62
N PRO A 453 29.14 -10.21 19.83
CA PRO A 453 29.74 -10.48 21.14
C PRO A 453 30.44 -9.27 21.77
N GLU A 454 30.38 -9.17 23.10
CA GLU A 454 30.92 -8.03 23.85
C GLU A 454 32.45 -7.87 23.69
N GLY A 455 32.91 -6.62 23.60
CA GLY A 455 34.33 -6.26 23.68
C GLY A 455 34.96 -5.74 22.39
N GLU A 456 34.27 -5.79 21.25
CA GLU A 456 34.77 -5.25 19.97
C GLU A 456 33.93 -4.08 19.44
N HIS A 457 34.54 -3.26 18.56
CA HIS A 457 33.83 -2.22 17.82
C HIS A 457 32.76 -2.84 16.92
N ASN A 458 31.54 -2.32 16.96
CA ASN A 458 30.40 -2.85 16.22
C ASN A 458 29.81 -1.80 15.29
N TYR A 459 29.42 -2.23 14.09
CA TYR A 459 28.95 -1.34 13.02
C TYR A 459 27.60 -1.81 12.46
N LEU A 460 26.80 -0.85 11.99
CA LEU A 460 25.52 -1.14 11.33
C LEU A 460 25.48 -0.57 9.91
N VAL A 461 24.85 -1.32 9.01
CA VAL A 461 24.36 -0.83 7.72
C VAL A 461 22.85 -0.96 7.70
N ASP A 462 22.13 0.14 7.42
CA ASP A 462 20.67 0.16 7.30
C ASP A 462 20.33 0.38 5.82
N ALA A 463 20.02 -0.71 5.11
CA ALA A 463 19.66 -0.67 3.71
C ALA A 463 18.15 -0.41 3.56
N TYR A 464 17.79 0.55 2.71
CA TYR A 464 16.45 1.11 2.58
C TYR A 464 16.01 1.91 3.84
N CYS A 465 16.95 2.63 4.47
CA CYS A 465 16.75 3.26 5.78
C CYS A 465 15.63 4.31 5.86
N GLY A 466 15.08 4.76 4.72
CA GLY A 466 14.04 5.78 4.66
C GLY A 466 14.46 7.07 5.38
N SER A 467 13.65 7.53 6.33
CA SER A 467 13.94 8.69 7.19
C SER A 467 14.75 8.35 8.46
N GLY A 468 15.41 7.18 8.49
CA GLY A 468 16.38 6.78 9.50
C GLY A 468 15.81 6.10 10.74
N LEU A 469 14.62 5.49 10.68
CA LEU A 469 13.95 4.89 11.85
C LEU A 469 14.83 3.84 12.54
N PHE A 470 15.23 2.78 11.83
CA PHE A 470 16.04 1.72 12.42
C PHE A 470 17.48 2.16 12.70
N SER A 471 18.08 2.94 11.79
CA SER A 471 19.38 3.60 11.99
C SER A 471 19.48 4.33 13.33
N ILE A 472 18.51 5.21 13.63
CA ILE A 472 18.52 6.06 14.84
C ILE A 472 18.16 5.22 16.07
N CYS A 473 17.11 4.40 16.02
CA CYS A 473 16.73 3.56 17.15
C CYS A 473 17.77 2.47 17.51
N SER A 474 18.67 2.12 16.59
CA SER A 474 19.74 1.13 16.79
C SER A 474 21.14 1.78 16.90
N SER A 475 21.22 3.10 17.01
CA SER A 475 22.51 3.83 17.09
C SER A 475 23.20 3.75 18.44
N GLU A 476 22.47 3.39 19.50
CA GLU A 476 22.99 3.18 20.85
C GLU A 476 23.78 1.86 20.93
N GLY A 477 25.01 1.90 21.47
CA GLY A 477 25.89 0.73 21.60
C GLY A 477 26.65 0.35 20.32
N VAL A 478 26.67 1.22 19.30
CA VAL A 478 27.27 0.99 17.98
C VAL A 478 28.23 2.13 17.65
N ASP A 479 29.41 1.83 17.11
CA ASP A 479 30.43 2.83 16.78
C ASP A 479 30.04 3.72 15.60
N LYS A 480 29.39 3.13 14.59
CA LYS A 480 28.97 3.84 13.37
C LYS A 480 27.83 3.10 12.68
N VAL A 481 26.82 3.88 12.26
CA VAL A 481 25.69 3.42 11.45
C VAL A 481 25.78 4.06 10.06
N VAL A 482 25.62 3.27 9.00
CA VAL A 482 25.55 3.76 7.62
C VAL A 482 24.18 3.43 7.04
N GLY A 483 23.31 4.44 6.97
CA GLY A 483 22.00 4.33 6.32
C GLY A 483 22.10 4.64 4.82
N VAL A 484 21.51 3.80 3.97
CA VAL A 484 21.53 3.98 2.51
C VAL A 484 20.12 3.88 1.94
N GLU A 485 19.75 4.90 1.17
CA GLU A 485 18.39 5.08 0.65
C GLU A 485 18.43 5.76 -0.74
N ILE A 486 17.53 5.37 -1.64
CA ILE A 486 17.48 5.87 -3.02
C ILE A 486 16.78 7.23 -3.14
N SER A 487 15.88 7.54 -2.21
CA SER A 487 15.19 8.82 -2.09
C SER A 487 16.08 9.86 -1.40
N ALA A 488 16.52 10.86 -2.18
CA ALA A 488 17.28 11.99 -1.67
C ALA A 488 16.50 12.81 -0.61
N ASP A 489 15.18 12.89 -0.72
CA ASP A 489 14.32 13.55 0.28
C ASP A 489 14.26 12.74 1.58
N SER A 490 14.20 11.41 1.51
CA SER A 490 14.25 10.54 2.69
C SER A 490 15.60 10.65 3.41
N VAL A 491 16.72 10.62 2.68
CA VAL A 491 18.08 10.83 3.23
C VAL A 491 18.23 12.22 3.86
N LYS A 492 17.64 13.26 3.26
CA LYS A 492 17.60 14.60 3.86
C LYS A 492 16.90 14.57 5.23
N PHE A 493 15.75 13.91 5.33
CA PHE A 493 15.07 13.76 6.63
C PHE A 493 15.86 12.88 7.60
N ALA A 494 16.52 11.81 7.14
CA ALA A 494 17.35 10.98 8.01
C ALA A 494 18.50 11.78 8.67
N ARG A 495 19.14 12.69 7.93
CA ARG A 495 20.14 13.62 8.48
C ARG A 495 19.54 14.59 9.50
N ILE A 496 18.42 15.24 9.16
CA ILE A 496 17.67 16.12 10.08
C ILE A 496 17.29 15.37 11.36
N ASN A 497 16.86 14.12 11.25
CA ASN A 497 16.46 13.30 12.39
C ASN A 497 17.66 12.89 13.25
N SER A 498 18.82 12.62 12.65
CA SER A 498 20.06 12.39 13.39
C SER A 498 20.46 13.61 14.22
N GLU A 499 20.45 14.79 13.59
CA GLU A 499 20.76 16.07 14.24
C GLU A 499 19.75 16.41 15.35
N LEU A 500 18.45 16.26 15.08
CA LEU A 500 17.34 16.49 16.03
C LEU A 500 17.46 15.61 17.29
N ASN A 501 17.90 14.37 17.11
CA ASN A 501 18.10 13.41 18.21
C ASN A 501 19.53 13.43 18.79
N LYS A 502 20.40 14.34 18.34
CA LYS A 502 21.81 14.47 18.77
C LYS A 502 22.65 13.21 18.54
N ILE A 503 22.30 12.42 17.52
CA ILE A 503 23.00 11.19 17.13
C ILE A 503 24.09 11.53 16.11
N ALA A 504 25.35 11.39 16.54
CA ALA A 504 26.54 11.77 15.75
C ALA A 504 27.21 10.62 14.99
N ASN A 505 26.92 9.37 15.34
CA ASN A 505 27.50 8.16 14.75
C ASN A 505 26.76 7.65 13.49
N CYS A 506 25.67 8.29 13.08
CA CYS A 506 24.93 7.94 11.85
C CYS A 506 25.39 8.75 10.63
N LYS A 507 25.71 8.06 9.53
CA LYS A 507 25.98 8.64 8.20
C LYS A 507 24.93 8.16 7.21
N PHE A 508 24.29 9.08 6.49
CA PHE A 508 23.28 8.74 5.48
C PHE A 508 23.74 9.05 4.05
N ILE A 509 23.60 8.07 3.16
CA ILE A 509 24.08 8.10 1.77
C ILE A 509 22.87 7.99 0.81
N VAL A 510 22.83 8.85 -0.22
CA VAL A 510 21.86 8.71 -1.32
C VAL A 510 22.44 7.68 -2.29
N GLY A 511 21.94 6.45 -2.23
CA GLY A 511 22.53 5.30 -2.90
C GLY A 511 21.49 4.41 -3.55
N LYS A 512 21.88 3.81 -4.67
CA LYS A 512 21.16 2.67 -5.26
C LYS A 512 21.55 1.41 -4.50
N ALA A 513 20.58 0.53 -4.25
CA ALA A 513 20.84 -0.78 -3.67
C ALA A 513 21.84 -1.59 -4.53
N GLU A 514 21.79 -1.39 -5.85
CA GLU A 514 22.70 -1.98 -6.85
C GLU A 514 24.19 -1.58 -6.73
N LYS A 515 24.56 -0.70 -5.80
CA LYS A 515 25.95 -0.28 -5.52
C LYS A 515 26.22 -0.10 -4.02
N LEU A 516 25.36 -0.66 -3.16
CA LEU A 516 25.25 -0.26 -1.76
C LEU A 516 26.57 -0.41 -0.99
N PHE A 517 27.29 -1.50 -1.22
CA PHE A 517 28.52 -1.85 -0.50
C PHE A 517 29.80 -1.32 -1.17
N GLU A 518 29.73 -0.70 -2.36
CA GLU A 518 30.90 -0.09 -3.01
C GLU A 518 31.45 1.13 -2.22
N GLU A 519 30.58 1.82 -1.48
CA GLU A 519 30.91 3.02 -0.70
C GLU A 519 31.01 2.75 0.82
N ILE A 520 30.89 1.49 1.25
CA ILE A 520 30.86 1.10 2.67
C ILE A 520 32.23 0.53 3.09
N ASP A 521 33.07 1.43 3.59
CA ASP A 521 34.31 1.10 4.29
C ASP A 521 33.99 0.77 5.76
N LEU A 522 33.62 -0.50 5.99
CA LEU A 522 33.34 -1.11 7.31
C LEU A 522 33.81 -2.59 7.31
N PRO A 523 34.42 -3.10 8.40
CA PRO A 523 34.81 -4.50 8.52
C PRO A 523 33.59 -5.43 8.64
N ASN A 524 33.48 -6.42 7.75
CA ASN A 524 32.25 -7.22 7.61
C ASN A 524 31.97 -8.14 8.82
N ASP A 525 33.01 -8.63 9.46
CA ASP A 525 32.99 -9.49 10.65
C ASP A 525 32.53 -8.76 11.91
N ARG A 526 32.50 -7.43 11.87
CA ARG A 526 31.99 -6.53 12.91
C ARG A 526 30.79 -5.70 12.45
N THR A 527 30.21 -6.02 11.29
CA THR A 527 29.06 -5.29 10.73
C THR A 527 27.80 -6.17 10.71
N SER A 528 26.72 -5.64 11.26
CA SER A 528 25.36 -6.19 11.10
C SER A 528 24.55 -5.35 10.10
N VAL A 529 23.71 -5.99 9.29
CA VAL A 529 22.92 -5.33 8.23
C VAL A 529 21.42 -5.42 8.52
N ILE A 530 20.73 -4.29 8.45
CA ILE A 530 19.26 -4.18 8.46
C ILE A 530 18.77 -4.08 7.03
N LEU A 531 17.71 -4.83 6.69
CA LEU A 531 17.00 -4.73 5.41
C LEU A 531 15.52 -4.40 5.68
N ASP A 532 15.02 -3.26 5.17
CA ASP A 532 13.56 -2.96 5.12
C ASP A 532 13.13 -2.62 3.67
N PRO A 533 13.24 -3.57 2.71
CA PRO A 533 12.95 -3.31 1.30
C PRO A 533 11.45 -3.08 1.04
N PRO A 534 11.10 -2.37 -0.06
CA PRO A 534 9.72 -2.23 -0.50
C PRO A 534 9.07 -3.58 -0.82
N ARG A 535 7.73 -3.63 -0.87
CA ARG A 535 6.88 -4.83 -1.13
C ARG A 535 7.28 -5.77 -2.29
N LYS A 536 8.16 -5.36 -3.20
CA LYS A 536 8.73 -6.21 -4.26
C LYS A 536 9.86 -7.14 -3.75
N GLY A 537 10.35 -6.93 -2.54
CA GLY A 537 11.56 -7.54 -1.99
C GLY A 537 12.85 -6.85 -2.44
N CYS A 538 13.96 -7.47 -2.09
CA CYS A 538 15.28 -7.17 -2.65
C CYS A 538 15.36 -7.61 -4.12
N ASP A 539 16.32 -7.07 -4.86
CA ASP A 539 16.69 -7.61 -6.17
C ASP A 539 17.92 -8.51 -6.08
N GLU A 540 18.09 -9.38 -7.08
CA GLU A 540 19.18 -10.37 -7.13
C GLU A 540 20.58 -9.75 -7.07
N LEU A 541 20.75 -8.53 -7.57
CA LEU A 541 22.04 -7.85 -7.56
C LEU A 541 22.39 -7.37 -6.15
N PHE A 542 21.43 -6.76 -5.45
CA PHE A 542 21.58 -6.43 -4.04
C PHE A 542 21.90 -7.67 -3.17
N LEU A 543 21.17 -8.77 -3.36
CA LEU A 543 21.40 -10.01 -2.59
C LEU A 543 22.80 -10.61 -2.85
N LYS A 544 23.34 -10.48 -4.07
CA LYS A 544 24.73 -10.86 -4.37
C LYS A 544 25.72 -9.96 -3.66
N GLN A 545 25.54 -8.64 -3.70
CA GLN A 545 26.45 -7.70 -3.03
C GLN A 545 26.42 -7.86 -1.50
N LEU A 546 25.25 -8.14 -0.91
CA LEU A 546 25.12 -8.48 0.52
C LEU A 546 25.91 -9.76 0.86
N SER A 547 25.85 -10.77 -0.02
CA SER A 547 26.60 -12.02 0.11
C SER A 547 28.10 -11.82 -0.06
N GLU A 548 28.53 -10.98 -1.01
CA GLU A 548 29.94 -10.62 -1.23
C GLU A 548 30.51 -9.79 -0.08
N PHE A 549 29.73 -8.83 0.45
CA PHE A 549 30.08 -8.09 1.67
C PHE A 549 30.21 -9.02 2.88
N ASN A 550 29.38 -10.08 2.96
CA ASN A 550 29.46 -11.15 3.94
C ASN A 550 29.42 -10.66 5.42
N PRO A 551 28.42 -9.84 5.82
CA PRO A 551 28.31 -9.29 7.18
C PRO A 551 28.17 -10.37 8.27
N ALA A 552 28.55 -10.06 9.50
CA ALA A 552 28.40 -10.98 10.64
C ALA A 552 26.94 -11.38 10.90
N LYS A 553 26.00 -10.44 10.73
CA LYS A 553 24.58 -10.63 11.01
C LYS A 553 23.69 -9.87 10.04
N ILE A 554 22.49 -10.40 9.77
CA ILE A 554 21.48 -9.77 8.89
C ILE A 554 20.12 -9.84 9.59
N VAL A 555 19.42 -8.71 9.69
CA VAL A 555 18.04 -8.63 10.16
C VAL A 555 17.17 -8.11 9.02
N TYR A 556 16.40 -9.01 8.42
CA TYR A 556 15.51 -8.72 7.30
C TYR A 556 14.08 -8.52 7.79
N ILE A 557 13.61 -7.27 7.74
CA ILE A 557 12.25 -6.81 8.02
C ILE A 557 11.46 -6.77 6.70
N SER A 558 10.21 -7.25 6.68
CA SER A 558 9.40 -7.20 5.46
C SER A 558 7.89 -7.14 5.69
N CYS A 559 7.27 -6.17 5.02
CA CYS A 559 5.83 -6.03 4.83
C CYS A 559 5.24 -6.96 3.76
N ASN A 560 6.07 -7.79 3.10
CA ASN A 560 5.65 -8.86 2.19
C ASN A 560 6.46 -10.14 2.45
N VAL A 561 5.90 -11.01 3.30
CA VAL A 561 6.43 -12.33 3.65
C VAL A 561 6.79 -13.20 2.43
N HIS A 562 6.06 -13.06 1.33
CA HIS A 562 6.24 -13.90 0.14
C HIS A 562 7.48 -13.50 -0.66
N SER A 563 7.78 -12.21 -0.75
CA SER A 563 9.06 -11.75 -1.31
C SER A 563 10.23 -12.04 -0.37
N GLN A 564 10.06 -11.90 0.95
CA GLN A 564 11.10 -12.26 1.92
C GLN A 564 11.50 -13.74 1.80
N ALA A 565 10.52 -14.65 1.72
CA ALA A 565 10.77 -16.09 1.54
C ALA A 565 11.54 -16.39 0.24
N ARG A 566 11.09 -15.82 -0.90
CA ARG A 566 11.79 -15.92 -2.20
C ARG A 566 13.24 -15.45 -2.10
N ASP A 567 13.44 -14.28 -1.50
CA ASP A 567 14.73 -13.59 -1.44
C ASP A 567 15.71 -14.33 -0.52
N LEU A 568 15.23 -14.93 0.56
CA LEU A 568 16.05 -15.75 1.46
C LEU A 568 16.42 -17.11 0.86
N GLU A 569 15.52 -17.77 0.12
CA GLU A 569 15.90 -18.99 -0.60
C GLU A 569 16.98 -18.70 -1.65
N TYR A 570 16.83 -17.60 -2.41
CA TYR A 570 17.85 -17.16 -3.35
C TYR A 570 19.16 -16.79 -2.65
N PHE A 571 19.10 -16.00 -1.58
CA PHE A 571 20.29 -15.59 -0.82
C PHE A 571 21.06 -16.81 -0.34
N LEU A 572 20.42 -17.71 0.42
CA LEU A 572 21.06 -18.85 1.06
C LEU A 572 21.56 -19.92 0.07
N LEU A 573 20.85 -20.16 -1.03
CA LEU A 573 21.14 -21.27 -1.95
C LEU A 573 21.80 -20.88 -3.27
N ASN A 574 21.73 -19.60 -3.66
CA ASN A 574 22.11 -19.14 -5.01
C ASN A 574 23.13 -17.97 -5.02
N THR A 575 23.63 -17.53 -3.86
CA THR A 575 24.72 -16.53 -3.75
C THR A 575 26.02 -17.12 -3.21
N LEU A 576 27.15 -16.42 -3.38
CA LEU A 576 28.51 -16.93 -3.12
C LEU A 576 28.73 -17.40 -1.67
N ASN A 577 28.39 -16.55 -0.70
CA ASN A 577 28.57 -16.80 0.74
C ASN A 577 27.25 -17.06 1.47
N GLY A 578 26.10 -17.12 0.77
CA GLY A 578 24.80 -17.29 1.41
C GLY A 578 24.67 -18.58 2.21
N LYS A 579 25.34 -19.64 1.77
CA LYS A 579 25.47 -20.92 2.49
C LYS A 579 26.20 -20.82 3.83
N ASN A 580 26.91 -19.71 4.08
CA ASN A 580 27.61 -19.42 5.32
C ASN A 580 26.67 -18.74 6.35
N TYR A 581 25.36 -18.72 6.12
CA TYR A 581 24.37 -18.17 7.04
C TYR A 581 23.38 -19.24 7.50
N LYS A 582 22.97 -19.15 8.77
CA LYS A 582 21.79 -19.84 9.31
C LYS A 582 20.70 -18.83 9.62
N ILE A 583 19.43 -19.24 9.52
CA ILE A 583 18.31 -18.46 10.04
C ILE A 583 18.19 -18.76 11.54
N GLU A 584 18.41 -17.77 12.40
CA GLU A 584 18.29 -17.88 13.86
C GLU A 584 16.85 -17.78 14.33
N SER A 585 16.08 -16.88 13.72
CA SER A 585 14.65 -16.71 14.05
C SER A 585 13.87 -16.14 12.88
N LEU A 586 12.59 -16.49 12.83
CA LEU A 586 11.61 -15.98 11.88
C LEU A 586 10.28 -15.84 12.62
N ARG A 587 9.69 -14.64 12.63
CA ARG A 587 8.37 -14.41 13.25
C ARG A 587 7.63 -13.21 12.65
N GLY A 588 6.31 -13.20 12.83
CA GLY A 588 5.45 -12.08 12.47
C GLY A 588 5.37 -11.00 13.55
N PHE A 589 5.02 -9.78 13.14
CA PHE A 589 4.67 -8.63 13.97
C PHE A 589 3.39 -8.00 13.42
N ASP A 590 2.43 -7.74 14.30
CA ASP A 590 1.13 -7.21 13.90
C ASP A 590 1.10 -5.68 13.85
N PHE A 591 1.65 -5.09 12.79
CA PHE A 591 1.51 -3.64 12.55
C PHE A 591 0.08 -3.22 12.20
N PHE A 592 -0.79 -4.15 11.80
CA PHE A 592 -2.12 -3.85 11.28
C PHE A 592 -3.20 -4.80 11.84
N PRO A 593 -3.53 -4.71 13.15
CA PRO A 593 -4.65 -5.40 13.76
C PRO A 593 -5.96 -5.23 12.97
N GLN A 594 -6.87 -6.20 13.07
CA GLN A 594 -8.12 -6.26 12.31
C GLN A 594 -7.95 -6.45 10.78
N THR A 595 -6.72 -6.55 10.28
CA THR A 595 -6.40 -6.80 8.85
C THR A 595 -5.56 -8.07 8.68
N HIS A 596 -5.51 -8.60 7.47
CA HIS A 596 -4.66 -9.74 7.11
C HIS A 596 -3.15 -9.43 7.06
N HIS A 597 -2.75 -8.15 7.03
CA HIS A 597 -1.34 -7.80 6.87
C HIS A 597 -0.50 -8.21 8.10
N VAL A 598 0.69 -8.75 7.83
CA VAL A 598 1.70 -9.12 8.81
C VAL A 598 3.05 -8.58 8.32
N GLU A 599 3.77 -7.89 9.19
CA GLU A 599 5.20 -7.58 9.01
C GLU A 599 5.99 -8.77 9.53
N SER A 600 7.14 -9.09 8.94
CA SER A 600 7.96 -10.24 9.34
C SER A 600 9.40 -9.83 9.59
N VAL A 601 10.01 -10.39 10.62
CA VAL A 601 11.45 -10.22 10.89
C VAL A 601 12.11 -11.59 10.84
N CYS A 602 13.10 -11.71 9.97
CA CYS A 602 13.98 -12.86 9.82
C CYS A 602 15.39 -12.45 10.24
N VAL A 603 16.00 -13.21 11.14
CA VAL A 603 17.35 -12.95 11.68
C VAL A 603 18.27 -14.05 11.18
N LEU A 604 19.39 -13.65 10.59
CA LEU A 604 20.43 -14.55 10.10
C LEU A 604 21.77 -14.20 10.75
N SER A 605 22.55 -15.22 11.13
CA SER A 605 23.94 -15.07 11.53
C SER A 605 24.85 -15.89 10.65
N ARG A 606 26.06 -15.37 10.45
CA ARG A 606 27.16 -16.07 9.77
C ARG A 606 27.62 -17.25 10.66
N VAL A 607 27.82 -18.42 10.07
CA VAL A 607 28.27 -19.65 10.77
C VAL A 607 29.77 -19.91 10.66
#